data_AF-A0A6I2IVQ4-F1
#
_entry.id   AF-A0A6I2IVQ4-F1
#
_cell.length_a   1.000
_cell.length_b   1.000
_cell.length_c   1.000
_cell.angle_alpha   90.00
_cell.angle_beta   90.00
_cell.angle_gamma   90.00
#
_symmetry.space_group_name_H-M   'P 1'
#
loop_
_entity.id
_entity.type
_entity.pdbx_description
1 polymer ?
#
loop_
_entity_poly.entity_id
_entity_poly.type
_entity_poly.pdbx_seq_one_letter_code
_entity_poly.pdbx_strand_id
1 'polypeptide(L)'
;MTKEELEAGRKILEWYRRASSVRELSLMTKHSPHFQNANISDVHSITEKNRRAIDALFCMLKPDEKAFVSRFMESDFFVTHATDSFPENNHGDLILYSRRQLEYNKIAYNDISSLFDTGEFLNDGFVFFSLEIGQESKKKISRFGSAIYRTKFNQPIFNYSVLYLTDLAIGGVENFTSARRISGLSESAITIINARKKHTQNLISFGRESSLKFIAVNIIEAARALPESDRKIILEAHSQEQFNNIMNGLFRPQVLVPKIVGLRSGTYSKYGASRNQNYRHLFGK
;
A
#
# COMPACT_ATOMS: atom_id res chain seq x y z
N MET A 1 14.16 -25.76 -21.54
CA MET A 1 13.06 -25.75 -20.56
C MET A 1 11.75 -25.83 -21.34
N THR A 2 10.93 -26.83 -21.07
CA THR A 2 9.65 -27.06 -21.76
C THR A 2 8.60 -26.07 -21.29
N LYS A 3 7.50 -25.95 -22.06
CA LYS A 3 6.34 -25.13 -21.67
C LYS A 3 5.74 -25.60 -20.34
N GLU A 4 5.77 -26.89 -20.07
CA GLU A 4 5.26 -27.50 -18.84
C GLU A 4 6.15 -27.17 -17.64
N GLU A 5 7.48 -27.22 -17.80
CA GLU A 5 8.43 -26.83 -16.75
C GLU A 5 8.29 -25.35 -16.38
N LEU A 6 8.11 -24.48 -17.39
CA LEU A 6 7.85 -23.05 -17.18
C LEU A 6 6.56 -22.80 -16.39
N GLU A 7 5.49 -23.52 -16.74
CA GLU A 7 4.20 -23.38 -16.08
C GLU A 7 4.23 -23.94 -14.65
N ALA A 8 4.92 -25.06 -14.43
CA ALA A 8 5.14 -25.61 -13.09
C ALA A 8 5.95 -24.62 -12.22
N GLY A 9 7.04 -24.06 -12.76
CA GLY A 9 7.84 -23.04 -12.08
C GLY A 9 7.01 -21.80 -11.71
N ARG A 10 6.14 -21.34 -12.61
CA ARG A 10 5.22 -20.23 -12.35
C ARG A 10 4.28 -20.53 -11.17
N LYS A 11 3.62 -21.69 -11.17
CA LYS A 11 2.71 -22.11 -10.10
C LYS A 11 3.41 -22.21 -8.74
N ILE A 12 4.63 -22.77 -8.71
CA ILE A 12 5.44 -22.87 -7.49
C ILE A 12 5.76 -21.47 -6.94
N LEU A 13 6.17 -20.54 -7.82
CA LEU A 13 6.49 -19.17 -7.42
C LEU A 13 5.25 -18.43 -6.88
N GLU A 14 4.10 -18.61 -7.51
CA GLU A 14 2.83 -18.03 -7.05
C GLU A 14 2.42 -18.56 -5.68
N TRP A 15 2.53 -19.88 -5.48
CA TRP A 15 2.30 -20.51 -4.18
C TRP A 15 3.24 -19.94 -3.11
N TYR A 16 4.54 -19.85 -3.41
CA TYR A 16 5.54 -19.33 -2.47
C TYR A 16 5.26 -17.88 -2.07
N ARG A 17 4.90 -17.02 -3.03
CA ARG A 17 4.55 -15.61 -2.78
C ARG A 17 3.32 -15.50 -1.89
N ARG A 18 2.25 -16.25 -2.22
CA ARG A 18 1.03 -16.28 -1.39
C ARG A 18 1.33 -16.77 0.03
N ALA A 19 2.05 -17.89 0.18
CA ALA A 19 2.40 -18.44 1.47
C ALA A 19 3.28 -17.49 2.29
N SER A 20 4.22 -16.80 1.65
CA SER A 20 5.06 -15.79 2.32
C SER A 20 4.25 -14.60 2.81
N SER A 21 3.31 -14.07 2.01
CA SER A 21 2.46 -12.95 2.42
C SER A 21 1.59 -13.31 3.60
N VAL A 22 0.96 -14.51 3.56
CA VAL A 22 0.15 -15.02 4.67
C VAL A 22 0.99 -15.17 5.92
N ARG A 23 2.19 -15.77 5.81
CA ARG A 23 3.08 -15.98 6.96
C ARG A 23 3.49 -14.66 7.59
N GLU A 24 3.98 -13.69 6.82
CA GLU A 24 4.41 -12.40 7.36
C GLU A 24 3.21 -11.63 7.93
N LEU A 25 2.04 -11.69 7.29
CA LEU A 25 0.83 -11.07 7.82
C LEU A 25 0.40 -11.72 9.14
N SER A 26 0.50 -13.05 9.27
CA SER A 26 0.20 -13.77 10.52
C SER A 26 1.18 -13.43 11.62
N LEU A 27 2.47 -13.26 11.30
CA LEU A 27 3.47 -12.79 12.26
C LEU A 27 3.11 -11.38 12.76
N MET A 28 2.82 -10.48 11.81
CA MET A 28 2.40 -9.11 12.09
C MET A 28 1.18 -9.10 13.00
N THR A 29 0.07 -9.77 12.63
CA THR A 29 -1.18 -9.67 13.40
C THR A 29 -1.20 -10.42 14.73
N LYS A 30 -0.42 -11.51 14.86
CA LYS A 30 -0.43 -12.33 16.08
C LYS A 30 0.51 -11.80 17.15
N HIS A 31 1.64 -11.24 16.75
CA HIS A 31 2.71 -10.90 17.68
C HIS A 31 2.86 -9.40 17.91
N SER A 32 2.38 -8.55 17.00
CA SER A 32 2.46 -7.09 17.15
C SER A 32 1.54 -6.59 18.26
N PRO A 33 2.05 -5.80 19.23
CA PRO A 33 1.22 -5.10 20.21
C PRO A 33 0.03 -4.35 19.61
N HIS A 34 0.19 -3.73 18.43
CA HIS A 34 -0.86 -3.01 17.71
C HIS A 34 -2.08 -3.87 17.37
N PHE A 35 -1.86 -5.17 17.13
CA PHE A 35 -2.91 -6.12 16.73
C PHE A 35 -3.37 -7.04 17.86
N GLN A 36 -2.68 -7.07 19.00
CA GLN A 36 -3.02 -7.94 20.14
C GLN A 36 -4.43 -7.66 20.69
N ASN A 37 -4.86 -6.39 20.71
CA ASN A 37 -6.21 -6.01 21.15
C ASN A 37 -7.31 -6.31 20.13
N ALA A 38 -6.95 -6.74 18.91
CA ALA A 38 -7.91 -7.02 17.84
C ALA A 38 -8.35 -8.50 17.80
N ASN A 39 -7.92 -9.35 18.75
CA ASN A 39 -8.30 -10.78 18.83
C ASN A 39 -8.17 -11.51 17.48
N ILE A 40 -7.10 -11.23 16.74
CA ILE A 40 -6.83 -11.82 15.43
C ILE A 40 -6.23 -13.21 15.62
N SER A 41 -7.07 -14.24 15.60
CA SER A 41 -6.62 -15.63 15.67
C SER A 41 -6.14 -16.19 14.33
N ASP A 42 -6.71 -15.67 13.22
CA ASP A 42 -6.41 -16.13 11.87
C ASP A 42 -6.55 -15.01 10.83
N VAL A 43 -5.46 -14.76 10.10
CA VAL A 43 -5.39 -13.78 9.01
C VAL A 43 -6.30 -14.15 7.85
N HIS A 44 -6.44 -15.45 7.55
CA HIS A 44 -7.34 -15.89 6.50
C HIS A 44 -8.78 -15.54 6.83
N SER A 45 -9.20 -15.82 8.07
CA SER A 45 -10.52 -15.43 8.58
C SER A 45 -10.79 -13.93 8.43
N ILE A 46 -9.83 -13.05 8.77
CA ILE A 46 -10.05 -11.60 8.69
C ILE A 46 -10.10 -11.09 7.25
N THR A 47 -9.16 -11.53 6.42
CA THR A 47 -9.12 -11.10 5.01
C THR A 47 -10.36 -11.60 4.25
N GLU A 48 -10.82 -12.81 4.55
CA GLU A 48 -12.06 -13.37 3.99
C GLU A 48 -13.31 -12.67 4.54
N LYS A 49 -13.36 -12.37 5.84
CA LYS A 49 -14.44 -11.58 6.45
C LYS A 49 -14.53 -10.20 5.79
N ASN A 50 -13.41 -9.50 5.65
CA ASN A 50 -13.37 -8.19 5.01
C ASN A 50 -13.78 -8.30 3.54
N ARG A 51 -13.33 -9.33 2.82
CA ARG A 51 -13.77 -9.60 1.44
C ARG A 51 -15.28 -9.78 1.33
N ARG A 52 -15.89 -10.60 2.20
CA ARG A 52 -17.35 -10.80 2.20
C ARG A 52 -18.11 -9.52 2.54
N ALA A 53 -17.61 -8.72 3.46
CA ALA A 53 -18.20 -7.43 3.80
C ALA A 53 -18.15 -6.46 2.60
N ILE A 54 -17.03 -6.44 1.86
CA ILE A 54 -16.92 -5.69 0.59
C ILE A 54 -17.97 -6.17 -0.40
N ASP A 55 -18.03 -7.48 -0.66
CA ASP A 55 -18.94 -8.06 -1.66
C ASP A 55 -20.41 -7.73 -1.32
N ALA A 56 -20.79 -7.83 -0.03
CA ALA A 56 -22.11 -7.42 0.44
C ALA A 56 -22.38 -5.92 0.23
N LEU A 57 -21.40 -5.04 0.52
CA LEU A 57 -21.53 -3.60 0.30
C LEU A 57 -21.66 -3.25 -1.19
N PHE A 58 -20.94 -3.97 -2.06
CA PHE A 58 -21.04 -3.81 -3.52
C PHE A 58 -22.45 -4.07 -4.04
N CYS A 59 -23.16 -5.06 -3.47
CA CYS A 59 -24.56 -5.34 -3.82
C CYS A 59 -25.52 -4.20 -3.42
N MET A 60 -25.17 -3.41 -2.40
CA MET A 60 -26.00 -2.35 -1.85
C MET A 60 -25.60 -0.94 -2.34
N LEU A 61 -24.75 -0.84 -3.36
CA LEU A 61 -24.33 0.47 -3.88
C LEU A 61 -25.47 1.18 -4.61
N LYS A 62 -25.62 2.47 -4.30
CA LYS A 62 -26.50 3.39 -5.03
C LYS A 62 -25.92 3.72 -6.41
N PRO A 63 -26.72 4.23 -7.36
CA PRO A 63 -26.25 4.52 -8.71
C PRO A 63 -25.03 5.45 -8.80
N ASP A 64 -25.01 6.51 -7.99
CA ASP A 64 -23.89 7.45 -7.86
C ASP A 64 -22.62 6.77 -7.32
N GLU A 65 -22.77 5.93 -6.30
CA GLU A 65 -21.68 5.14 -5.73
C GLU A 65 -21.12 4.11 -6.72
N LYS A 66 -21.99 3.44 -7.49
CA LYS A 66 -21.56 2.53 -8.58
C LYS A 66 -20.76 3.29 -9.64
N ALA A 67 -21.23 4.48 -10.01
CA ALA A 67 -20.54 5.32 -10.99
C ALA A 67 -19.17 5.79 -10.46
N PHE A 68 -19.07 6.17 -9.19
CA PHE A 68 -17.80 6.46 -8.53
C PHE A 68 -16.84 5.26 -8.59
N VAL A 69 -17.31 4.07 -8.22
CA VAL A 69 -16.48 2.86 -8.24
C VAL A 69 -15.96 2.54 -9.64
N SER A 70 -16.80 2.64 -10.68
CA SER A 70 -16.36 2.39 -12.05
C SER A 70 -15.19 3.30 -12.43
N ARG A 71 -15.35 4.62 -12.25
CA ARG A 71 -14.31 5.61 -12.56
C ARG A 71 -13.05 5.42 -11.72
N PHE A 72 -13.20 5.11 -10.43
CA PHE A 72 -12.07 4.84 -9.55
C PHE A 72 -11.28 3.60 -9.99
N MET A 73 -11.98 2.51 -10.33
CA MET A 73 -11.37 1.25 -10.76
C MET A 73 -10.73 1.33 -12.15
N GLU A 74 -11.20 2.24 -13.01
CA GLU A 74 -10.62 2.53 -14.33
C GLU A 74 -9.35 3.40 -14.25
N SER A 75 -9.03 3.96 -13.08
CA SER A 75 -7.87 4.84 -12.91
C SER A 75 -6.54 4.09 -12.95
N ASP A 76 -5.47 4.80 -13.32
CA ASP A 76 -4.11 4.25 -13.26
C ASP A 76 -3.54 4.31 -11.84
N PHE A 77 -3.33 3.13 -11.25
CA PHE A 77 -2.71 2.98 -9.94
C PHE A 77 -1.21 2.72 -10.04
N PHE A 78 -0.45 3.42 -9.20
CA PHE A 78 0.99 3.27 -9.07
C PHE A 78 1.37 3.02 -7.62
N VAL A 79 2.46 2.29 -7.44
CA VAL A 79 3.07 2.10 -6.14
C VAL A 79 4.46 2.70 -6.11
N THR A 80 4.76 3.39 -5.01
CA THR A 80 6.00 4.15 -4.85
C THR A 80 6.75 3.67 -3.61
N HIS A 81 8.01 3.27 -3.80
CA HIS A 81 8.95 2.95 -2.74
C HIS A 81 10.05 4.00 -2.70
N ALA A 82 10.54 4.33 -1.50
CA ALA A 82 11.66 5.24 -1.36
C ALA A 82 12.74 4.59 -0.49
N THR A 83 13.98 4.67 -0.94
CA THR A 83 15.13 4.04 -0.27
C THR A 83 16.41 4.81 -0.56
N ASP A 84 17.36 4.75 0.36
CA ASP A 84 18.76 5.16 0.13
C ASP A 84 19.66 3.96 -0.18
N SER A 85 19.12 2.75 -0.21
CA SER A 85 19.86 1.59 -0.73
C SER A 85 20.12 1.74 -2.23
N PHE A 86 21.04 0.94 -2.77
CA PHE A 86 21.28 0.82 -4.21
C PHE A 86 20.65 -0.49 -4.73
N PRO A 87 19.32 -0.53 -4.94
CA PRO A 87 18.59 -1.77 -5.23
C PRO A 87 18.70 -2.24 -6.70
N GLU A 88 19.36 -1.46 -7.57
CA GLU A 88 19.47 -1.79 -9.00
C GLU A 88 20.66 -2.72 -9.23
N ASN A 89 20.43 -3.84 -9.91
CA ASN A 89 21.51 -4.76 -10.31
C ASN A 89 22.23 -4.28 -11.58
N ASN A 90 23.25 -5.02 -12.03
CA ASN A 90 24.04 -4.68 -13.23
C ASN A 90 23.22 -4.68 -14.53
N HIS A 91 22.03 -5.28 -14.55
CA HIS A 91 21.11 -5.29 -15.70
C HIS A 91 20.06 -4.15 -15.63
N GLY A 92 20.10 -3.32 -14.58
CA GLY A 92 19.11 -2.28 -14.33
C GLY A 92 17.77 -2.81 -13.80
N ASP A 93 17.70 -4.08 -13.38
CA ASP A 93 16.53 -4.58 -12.68
C ASP A 93 16.54 -4.09 -11.23
N LEU A 94 15.36 -3.74 -10.73
CA LEU A 94 15.16 -3.27 -9.37
C LEU A 94 14.88 -4.44 -8.44
N ILE A 95 15.71 -4.62 -7.42
CA ILE A 95 15.55 -5.61 -6.35
C ILE A 95 15.42 -4.91 -5.01
N LEU A 96 14.18 -4.80 -4.52
CA LEU A 96 13.90 -4.24 -3.21
C LEU A 96 13.80 -5.36 -2.17
N TYR A 97 14.45 -5.19 -1.04
CA TYR A 97 14.44 -6.13 0.07
C TYR A 97 13.67 -5.57 1.26
N SER A 98 12.98 -6.45 1.99
CA SER A 98 12.44 -6.10 3.31
C SER A 98 13.59 -5.83 4.27
N ARG A 99 13.32 -5.13 5.37
CA ARG A 99 14.36 -4.84 6.39
C ARG A 99 15.07 -6.11 6.85
N ARG A 100 14.30 -7.15 7.22
CA ARG A 100 14.86 -8.45 7.64
C ARG A 100 15.79 -9.06 6.58
N GLN A 101 15.50 -8.86 5.29
CA GLN A 101 16.35 -9.33 4.20
C GLN A 101 17.58 -8.43 4.01
N LEU A 102 17.47 -7.11 4.18
CA LEU A 102 18.63 -6.21 4.15
C LEU A 102 19.63 -6.58 5.25
N GLU A 103 19.14 -6.81 6.48
CA GLU A 103 19.95 -7.24 7.62
C GLU A 103 20.60 -8.60 7.38
N TYR A 104 19.83 -9.60 6.93
CA TYR A 104 20.34 -10.93 6.62
C TYR A 104 21.44 -10.90 5.55
N ASN A 105 21.26 -10.09 4.50
CA ASN A 105 22.23 -9.97 3.40
C ASN A 105 23.33 -8.92 3.67
N LYS A 106 23.35 -8.28 4.86
CA LYS A 106 24.30 -7.23 5.23
C LYS A 106 24.34 -6.05 4.25
N ILE A 107 23.19 -5.70 3.68
CA ILE A 107 23.04 -4.56 2.77
C ILE A 107 22.77 -3.30 3.62
N ALA A 108 23.56 -2.25 3.42
CA ALA A 108 23.38 -0.99 4.13
C ALA A 108 22.07 -0.28 3.74
N TYR A 109 21.39 0.29 4.72
CA TYR A 109 20.16 1.06 4.53
C TYR A 109 20.06 2.18 5.57
N ASN A 110 19.16 3.13 5.32
CA ASN A 110 18.89 4.23 6.22
C ASN A 110 18.01 3.75 7.39
N ASP A 111 18.59 3.71 8.60
CA ASP A 111 17.91 3.18 9.79
C ASP A 111 17.15 4.25 10.61
N ILE A 112 16.92 5.45 10.05
CA ILE A 112 16.13 6.50 10.72
C ILE A 112 14.68 6.04 11.01
N SER A 113 14.20 4.98 10.37
CA SER A 113 12.87 4.41 10.63
C SER A 113 12.81 3.34 11.74
N SER A 114 13.93 2.92 12.34
CA SER A 114 13.96 1.85 13.37
C SER A 114 13.08 2.09 14.58
N LEU A 115 12.81 3.34 14.94
CA LEU A 115 12.03 3.65 16.15
C LEU A 115 10.55 3.25 16.04
N PHE A 116 10.01 3.08 14.82
CA PHE A 116 8.60 2.76 14.60
C PHE A 116 8.37 1.36 13.99
N ASP A 117 9.31 0.84 13.21
CA ASP A 117 9.07 -0.36 12.38
C ASP A 117 9.23 -1.71 13.13
N THR A 118 10.06 -1.80 14.17
CA THR A 118 10.50 -3.11 14.70
C THR A 118 9.86 -3.54 16.03
N GLY A 119 9.36 -2.61 16.85
CA GLY A 119 8.75 -2.94 18.14
C GLY A 119 7.24 -3.11 18.08
N GLU A 120 6.54 -2.08 17.60
CA GLU A 120 5.09 -2.00 17.73
C GLU A 120 4.35 -2.77 16.64
N PHE A 121 4.82 -2.77 15.39
CA PHE A 121 4.08 -3.31 14.24
C PHE A 121 4.57 -4.66 13.73
N LEU A 122 5.82 -5.08 14.04
CA LEU A 122 6.44 -6.32 13.54
C LEU A 122 6.29 -6.53 12.02
N ASN A 123 6.55 -5.46 11.26
CA ASN A 123 6.27 -5.38 9.84
C ASN A 123 7.56 -5.40 8.98
N ASP A 124 8.72 -5.63 9.61
CA ASP A 124 10.08 -5.72 9.05
C ASP A 124 10.27 -6.81 7.96
N GLY A 125 9.34 -7.76 7.89
CA GLY A 125 9.24 -8.78 6.85
C GLY A 125 8.68 -8.28 5.51
N PHE A 126 8.20 -7.04 5.42
CA PHE A 126 7.61 -6.47 4.22
C PHE A 126 8.47 -5.39 3.54
N VAL A 127 8.32 -5.28 2.22
CA VAL A 127 8.67 -4.11 1.43
C VAL A 127 7.42 -3.24 1.34
N PHE A 128 7.53 -1.98 1.76
CA PHE A 128 6.41 -1.04 1.79
C PHE A 128 6.37 -0.16 0.56
N PHE A 129 5.17 0.06 0.04
CA PHE A 129 4.91 1.03 -1.00
C PHE A 129 3.75 1.92 -0.58
N SER A 130 3.83 3.21 -0.91
CA SER A 130 2.64 4.08 -0.92
C SER A 130 1.87 3.88 -2.22
N LEU A 131 0.54 3.83 -2.13
CA LEU A 131 -0.35 3.77 -3.29
C LEU A 131 -0.69 5.19 -3.79
N GLU A 132 -0.60 5.40 -5.09
CA GLU A 132 -0.87 6.66 -5.78
C GLU A 132 -1.80 6.43 -6.98
N ILE A 133 -2.57 7.46 -7.34
CA ILE A 133 -3.37 7.49 -8.56
C ILE A 133 -2.87 8.66 -9.42
N GLY A 134 -2.70 8.48 -10.72
CA GLY A 134 -2.07 9.50 -11.57
C GLY A 134 -0.91 8.95 -12.38
N GLN A 135 -0.59 9.53 -13.53
CA GLN A 135 0.68 9.24 -14.24
C GLN A 135 1.88 9.95 -13.60
N GLU A 136 1.66 11.12 -13.00
CA GLU A 136 2.71 11.91 -12.38
C GLU A 136 3.05 11.40 -10.97
N SER A 137 4.35 11.35 -10.64
CA SER A 137 4.77 11.12 -9.25
C SER A 137 4.32 12.28 -8.38
N LYS A 138 3.57 11.99 -7.32
CA LYS A 138 3.15 13.00 -6.35
C LYS A 138 4.10 13.05 -5.14
N LYS A 139 4.95 12.05 -4.97
CA LYS A 139 5.95 11.98 -3.91
C LYS A 139 7.29 12.57 -4.39
N LYS A 140 7.73 13.65 -3.75
CA LYS A 140 9.01 14.32 -4.05
C LYS A 140 10.11 13.99 -3.04
N ILE A 141 9.73 13.70 -1.79
CA ILE A 141 10.66 13.49 -0.67
C ILE A 141 10.11 12.35 0.19
N SER A 142 11.00 11.55 0.76
CA SER A 142 10.65 10.52 1.73
C SER A 142 11.67 10.51 2.88
N ARG A 143 11.21 10.35 4.12
CA ARG A 143 12.10 10.11 5.26
C ARG A 143 12.87 8.78 5.14
N PHE A 144 12.33 7.85 4.34
CA PHE A 144 12.91 6.53 4.09
C PHE A 144 14.00 6.53 3.00
N GLY A 145 14.15 7.65 2.28
CA GLY A 145 15.22 7.78 1.30
C GLY A 145 14.96 8.82 0.22
N SER A 146 16.06 9.18 -0.43
CA SER A 146 16.13 10.18 -1.48
C SER A 146 15.83 9.62 -2.88
N ALA A 147 16.09 8.33 -3.12
CA ALA A 147 15.71 7.68 -4.38
C ALA A 147 14.28 7.13 -4.27
N ILE A 148 13.45 7.51 -5.24
CA ILE A 148 12.04 7.15 -5.30
C ILE A 148 11.82 6.28 -6.54
N TYR A 149 11.39 5.04 -6.30
CA TYR A 149 11.07 4.07 -7.34
C TYR A 149 9.56 3.93 -7.46
N ARG A 150 9.05 4.01 -8.68
CA ARG A 150 7.62 4.00 -8.97
C ARG A 150 7.29 3.03 -10.09
N THR A 151 6.27 2.20 -9.91
CA THR A 151 5.81 1.25 -10.92
C THR A 151 4.29 1.19 -10.95
N LYS A 152 3.72 0.75 -12.07
CA LYS A 152 2.29 0.43 -12.14
C LYS A 152 1.94 -0.65 -11.12
N PHE A 153 0.83 -0.48 -10.41
CA PHE A 153 0.32 -1.45 -9.45
C PHE A 153 -0.23 -2.71 -10.13
N ASN A 154 -0.50 -2.66 -11.44
CA ASN A 154 -0.97 -3.79 -12.23
C ASN A 154 0.11 -4.84 -12.58
N GLN A 155 1.33 -4.73 -12.03
CA GLN A 155 2.35 -5.76 -12.17
C GLN A 155 1.96 -7.05 -11.41
N PRO A 156 2.31 -8.25 -11.92
CA PRO A 156 1.93 -9.53 -11.29
C PRO A 156 2.46 -9.74 -9.87
N ILE A 157 3.59 -9.10 -9.51
CA ILE A 157 4.17 -9.21 -8.15
C ILE A 157 3.19 -8.74 -7.07
N PHE A 158 2.31 -7.79 -7.38
CA PHE A 158 1.34 -7.23 -6.46
C PHE A 158 0.07 -8.08 -6.30
N ASN A 159 -0.12 -9.14 -7.08
CA ASN A 159 -1.28 -10.03 -6.93
C ASN A 159 -1.34 -10.69 -5.53
N TYR A 160 -0.21 -10.77 -4.85
CA TYR A 160 -0.07 -11.37 -3.52
C TYR A 160 0.27 -10.34 -2.44
N SER A 161 0.15 -9.04 -2.73
CA SER A 161 0.40 -8.01 -1.73
C SER A 161 -0.69 -7.97 -0.68
N VAL A 162 -0.33 -7.50 0.50
CA VAL A 162 -1.28 -7.08 1.53
C VAL A 162 -1.48 -5.58 1.38
N LEU A 163 -2.71 -5.11 1.47
CA LEU A 163 -3.01 -3.69 1.63
C LEU A 163 -3.32 -3.42 3.09
N TYR A 164 -2.64 -2.43 3.66
CA TYR A 164 -3.06 -1.77 4.88
C TYR A 164 -3.67 -0.42 4.50
N LEU A 165 -4.91 -0.16 4.91
CA LEU A 165 -5.68 0.99 4.45
C LEU A 165 -5.04 2.32 4.90
N THR A 166 -4.38 2.34 6.06
CA THR A 166 -3.72 3.54 6.59
C THR A 166 -2.20 3.49 6.58
N ASP A 167 -1.54 4.59 6.94
CA ASP A 167 -0.11 4.58 7.23
C ASP A 167 0.11 3.93 8.61
N LEU A 168 0.76 2.76 8.66
CA LEU A 168 1.04 2.06 9.93
C LEU A 168 1.82 2.95 10.90
N ALA A 169 2.75 3.76 10.40
CA ALA A 169 3.62 4.57 11.24
C ALA A 169 2.94 5.80 11.86
N ILE A 170 1.66 6.06 11.56
CA ILE A 170 0.88 7.20 12.09
C ILE A 170 -0.12 6.71 13.16
N GLY A 171 -0.19 5.41 13.45
CA GLY A 171 -1.03 4.89 14.54
C GLY A 171 -2.53 4.80 14.20
N GLY A 172 -2.88 4.69 12.92
CA GLY A 172 -4.27 4.44 12.46
C GLY A 172 -5.01 5.67 11.93
N VAL A 173 -6.32 5.51 11.67
CA VAL A 173 -7.19 6.55 11.06
C VAL A 173 -7.35 7.79 11.97
N GLU A 174 -7.27 7.61 13.29
CA GLU A 174 -7.59 8.65 14.29
C GLU A 174 -6.54 9.77 14.35
N ASN A 175 -5.30 9.49 13.94
CA ASN A 175 -4.20 10.46 13.92
C ASN A 175 -4.00 11.11 12.54
N PHE A 176 -4.92 10.84 11.61
CA PHE A 176 -4.75 11.18 10.21
C PHE A 176 -5.47 12.47 9.82
N THR A 177 -4.80 13.62 9.97
CA THR A 177 -5.34 14.95 9.65
C THR A 177 -5.05 15.38 8.21
N SER A 178 -5.45 14.59 7.20
CA SER A 178 -5.20 14.93 5.80
C SER A 178 -6.43 15.17 4.93
N ALA A 179 -7.63 15.19 5.53
CA ALA A 179 -8.88 15.52 4.84
C ALA A 179 -8.80 16.84 4.06
N ARG A 180 -7.94 17.77 4.50
CA ARG A 180 -7.62 19.03 3.81
C ARG A 180 -7.06 18.86 2.39
N ARG A 181 -6.64 17.66 1.99
CA ARG A 181 -6.27 17.33 0.61
C ARG A 181 -7.48 17.29 -0.33
N ILE A 182 -8.69 17.11 0.21
CA ILE A 182 -9.93 17.03 -0.57
C ILE A 182 -10.51 18.44 -0.67
N SER A 183 -10.26 19.09 -1.81
CA SER A 183 -10.72 20.45 -2.06
C SER A 183 -12.25 20.53 -2.06
N GLY A 184 -12.78 21.58 -1.43
CA GLY A 184 -14.21 21.89 -1.42
C GLY A 184 -14.99 21.33 -0.23
N LEU A 185 -14.41 20.45 0.59
CA LEU A 185 -15.09 19.97 1.79
C LEU A 185 -15.31 21.08 2.81
N SER A 186 -16.47 21.07 3.45
CA SER A 186 -16.79 21.90 4.60
C SER A 186 -15.96 21.54 5.83
N GLU A 187 -15.77 22.48 6.76
CA GLU A 187 -15.13 22.20 8.05
C GLU A 187 -15.87 21.11 8.84
N SER A 188 -17.21 21.07 8.75
CA SER A 188 -18.03 20.02 9.36
C SER A 188 -17.68 18.63 8.80
N ALA A 189 -17.54 18.50 7.47
CA ALA A 189 -17.12 17.26 6.85
C ALA A 189 -15.70 16.87 7.27
N ILE A 190 -14.77 17.83 7.35
CA ILE A 190 -13.40 17.58 7.84
C ILE A 190 -13.43 17.06 9.28
N THR A 191 -14.24 17.65 10.17
CA THR A 191 -14.41 17.18 11.54
C THR A 191 -14.96 15.75 11.58
N ILE A 192 -16.02 15.46 10.81
CA ILE A 192 -16.59 14.10 10.72
C ILE A 192 -15.54 13.10 10.25
N ILE A 193 -14.77 13.44 9.20
CA ILE A 193 -13.72 12.58 8.64
C ILE A 193 -12.63 12.28 9.66
N ASN A 194 -12.16 13.30 10.39
CA ASN A 194 -11.10 13.17 11.37
C ASN A 194 -11.55 12.44 12.65
N ALA A 195 -12.85 12.49 12.98
CA ALA A 195 -13.41 11.78 14.14
C ALA A 195 -13.63 10.27 13.90
N ARG A 196 -13.46 9.78 12.66
CA ARG A 196 -13.70 8.37 12.32
C ARG A 196 -12.73 7.45 13.05
N LYS A 197 -13.29 6.41 13.66
CA LYS A 197 -12.55 5.29 14.24
C LYS A 197 -12.79 4.04 13.41
N LYS A 198 -11.73 3.29 13.11
CA LYS A 198 -11.84 1.95 12.52
C LYS A 198 -10.98 0.99 13.31
N HIS A 199 -11.56 -0.15 13.68
CA HIS A 199 -10.81 -1.23 14.30
C HIS A 199 -9.72 -1.73 13.36
N THR A 200 -8.55 -2.02 13.93
CA THR A 200 -7.33 -2.43 13.21
C THR A 200 -7.56 -3.60 12.23
N GLN A 201 -8.38 -4.58 12.60
CA GLN A 201 -8.74 -5.72 11.76
C GLN A 201 -9.51 -5.34 10.48
N ASN A 202 -10.22 -4.20 10.48
CA ASN A 202 -11.01 -3.70 9.36
C ASN A 202 -10.18 -2.80 8.43
N LEU A 203 -8.85 -2.81 8.56
CA LEU A 203 -7.92 -2.01 7.73
C LEU A 203 -7.09 -2.87 6.78
N ILE A 204 -7.27 -4.19 6.78
CA ILE A 204 -6.44 -5.13 6.00
C ILE A 204 -7.24 -5.72 4.83
N SER A 205 -6.63 -5.75 3.65
CA SER A 205 -7.09 -6.53 2.49
C SER A 205 -5.95 -7.33 1.88
N PHE A 206 -6.27 -8.43 1.21
CA PHE A 206 -5.30 -9.31 0.57
C PHE A 206 -5.53 -9.36 -0.95
N GLY A 207 -4.44 -9.19 -1.71
CA GLY A 207 -4.44 -9.27 -3.16
C GLY A 207 -4.85 -7.96 -3.84
N ARG A 208 -4.22 -7.68 -4.98
CA ARG A 208 -4.34 -6.42 -5.71
C ARG A 208 -5.78 -5.99 -5.99
N GLU A 209 -6.57 -6.85 -6.62
CA GLU A 209 -7.92 -6.51 -7.07
C GLU A 209 -8.86 -6.25 -5.90
N SER A 210 -8.87 -7.16 -4.91
CA SER A 210 -9.63 -7.01 -3.68
C SER A 210 -9.20 -5.78 -2.89
N SER A 211 -7.93 -5.37 -2.96
CA SER A 211 -7.43 -4.16 -2.31
C SER A 211 -8.01 -2.88 -2.91
N LEU A 212 -8.12 -2.79 -4.24
CA LEU A 212 -8.72 -1.62 -4.89
C LEU A 212 -10.23 -1.51 -4.58
N LYS A 213 -10.95 -2.64 -4.66
CA LYS A 213 -12.37 -2.72 -4.26
C LYS A 213 -12.56 -2.31 -2.79
N PHE A 214 -11.67 -2.78 -1.92
CA PHE A 214 -11.68 -2.43 -0.50
C PHE A 214 -11.51 -0.93 -0.27
N ILE A 215 -10.57 -0.28 -0.95
CA ILE A 215 -10.36 1.16 -0.86
C ILE A 215 -11.62 1.90 -1.32
N ALA A 216 -12.16 1.55 -2.49
CA ALA A 216 -13.33 2.22 -3.06
C ALA A 216 -14.55 2.17 -2.12
N VAL A 217 -14.81 1.00 -1.53
CA VAL A 217 -15.91 0.84 -0.57
C VAL A 217 -15.67 1.63 0.72
N ASN A 218 -14.45 1.64 1.25
CA ASN A 218 -14.14 2.44 2.43
C ASN A 218 -14.28 3.95 2.17
N ILE A 219 -14.00 4.41 0.94
CA ILE A 219 -14.27 5.80 0.53
C ILE A 219 -15.78 6.07 0.52
N ILE A 220 -16.59 5.15 -0.03
CA ILE A 220 -18.05 5.29 -0.05
C ILE A 220 -18.62 5.31 1.37
N GLU A 221 -18.18 4.40 2.25
CA GLU A 221 -18.58 4.41 3.66
C GLU A 221 -18.26 5.74 4.34
N ALA A 222 -17.09 6.31 4.05
CA ALA A 222 -16.72 7.63 4.54
C ALA A 222 -17.65 8.72 4.03
N ALA A 223 -17.95 8.70 2.72
CA ALA A 223 -18.80 9.69 2.06
C ALA A 223 -20.25 9.62 2.55
N ARG A 224 -20.76 8.43 2.88
CA ARG A 224 -22.13 8.23 3.41
C ARG A 224 -22.37 8.93 4.74
N ALA A 225 -21.32 9.14 5.54
CA ALA A 225 -21.40 9.84 6.82
C ALA A 225 -21.39 11.37 6.70
N LEU A 226 -21.15 11.92 5.51
CA LEU A 226 -21.02 13.36 5.29
C LEU A 226 -22.37 14.02 4.95
N PRO A 227 -22.49 15.34 5.16
CA PRO A 227 -23.57 16.13 4.59
C PRO A 227 -23.67 15.92 3.07
N GLU A 228 -24.88 16.06 2.51
CA GLU A 228 -25.12 15.73 1.10
C GLU A 228 -24.21 16.50 0.13
N SER A 229 -23.98 17.79 0.37
CA SER A 229 -23.09 18.63 -0.45
C SER A 229 -21.65 18.09 -0.46
N ASP A 230 -21.13 17.71 0.70
CA ASP A 230 -19.77 17.18 0.86
C ASP A 230 -19.64 15.75 0.31
N ARG A 231 -20.68 14.93 0.45
CA ARG A 231 -20.75 13.60 -0.15
C ARG A 231 -20.64 13.67 -1.67
N LYS A 232 -21.32 14.64 -2.31
CA LYS A 232 -21.25 14.84 -3.77
C LYS A 232 -19.83 15.14 -4.23
N ILE A 233 -19.08 15.97 -3.51
CA ILE A 233 -17.67 16.29 -3.83
C ILE A 233 -16.81 15.01 -3.96
N ILE A 234 -17.04 14.03 -3.09
CA ILE A 234 -16.31 12.76 -3.14
C ILE A 234 -16.83 11.86 -4.28
N LEU A 235 -18.16 11.66 -4.36
CA LEU A 235 -18.74 10.70 -5.30
C LEU A 235 -18.69 11.17 -6.77
N GLU A 236 -18.67 12.49 -7.00
CA GLU A 236 -18.54 13.12 -8.32
C GLU A 236 -17.08 13.39 -8.69
N ALA A 237 -16.11 12.73 -8.05
CA ALA A 237 -14.73 12.79 -8.51
C ALA A 237 -14.60 12.15 -9.91
N HIS A 238 -13.84 12.82 -10.79
CA HIS A 238 -13.65 12.41 -12.18
C HIS A 238 -12.19 12.39 -12.64
N SER A 239 -11.31 13.19 -12.01
CA SER A 239 -9.90 13.24 -12.36
C SER A 239 -9.04 12.30 -11.50
N GLN A 240 -7.93 11.82 -12.05
CA GLN A 240 -6.94 11.01 -11.32
C GLN A 240 -6.39 11.79 -10.11
N GLU A 241 -6.23 13.11 -10.22
CA GLU A 241 -5.80 13.96 -9.10
C GLU A 241 -6.83 13.99 -7.96
N GLN A 242 -8.12 14.17 -8.28
CA GLN A 242 -9.19 14.12 -7.27
C GLN A 242 -9.22 12.76 -6.58
N PHE A 243 -9.16 11.66 -7.33
CA PHE A 243 -9.13 10.32 -6.73
C PHE A 243 -7.91 10.12 -5.84
N ASN A 244 -6.73 10.58 -6.27
CA ASN A 244 -5.52 10.52 -5.46
C ASN A 244 -5.70 11.31 -4.16
N ASN A 245 -6.23 12.52 -4.25
CA ASN A 245 -6.45 13.40 -3.10
C ASN A 245 -7.51 12.85 -2.14
N ILE A 246 -8.56 12.20 -2.64
CA ILE A 246 -9.57 11.52 -1.83
C ILE A 246 -8.95 10.31 -1.12
N MET A 247 -8.30 9.41 -1.86
CA MET A 247 -7.70 8.19 -1.31
C MET A 247 -6.61 8.52 -0.26
N ASN A 248 -5.69 9.42 -0.61
CA ASN A 248 -4.61 9.85 0.28
C ASN A 248 -5.04 10.93 1.27
N GLY A 249 -6.25 11.48 1.13
CA GLY A 249 -6.90 12.40 2.07
C GLY A 249 -7.60 11.67 3.21
N LEU A 250 -8.25 10.55 2.87
CA LEU A 250 -9.01 9.73 3.80
C LEU A 250 -8.18 8.65 4.49
N PHE A 251 -7.22 8.04 3.79
CA PHE A 251 -6.63 6.78 4.22
C PHE A 251 -5.10 6.71 4.10
N ARG A 252 -4.48 7.15 2.98
CA ARG A 252 -3.06 6.87 2.64
C ARG A 252 -2.71 5.37 2.65
N PRO A 253 -3.26 4.60 1.72
CA PRO A 253 -3.06 3.16 1.68
C PRO A 253 -1.59 2.78 1.45
N GLN A 254 -1.16 1.75 2.17
CA GLN A 254 0.14 1.11 2.02
C GLN A 254 -0.02 -0.28 1.40
N VAL A 255 0.82 -0.58 0.42
CA VAL A 255 0.95 -1.91 -0.18
C VAL A 255 2.19 -2.58 0.39
N LEU A 256 2.01 -3.77 0.94
CA LEU A 256 3.04 -4.54 1.62
C LEU A 256 3.30 -5.81 0.81
N VAL A 257 4.55 -6.03 0.41
CA VAL A 257 4.98 -7.23 -0.33
C VAL A 257 6.03 -7.97 0.49
N PRO A 258 5.88 -9.28 0.76
CA PRO A 258 6.78 -9.98 1.67
C PRO A 258 8.18 -10.15 1.06
N LYS A 259 9.20 -9.98 1.90
CA LYS A 259 10.62 -10.31 1.67
C LYS A 259 11.33 -9.55 0.55
N ILE A 260 10.86 -9.66 -0.69
CA ILE A 260 11.57 -9.17 -1.87
C ILE A 260 10.60 -8.76 -2.99
N VAL A 261 10.93 -7.66 -3.68
CA VAL A 261 10.26 -7.22 -4.91
C VAL A 261 11.28 -7.10 -6.01
N GLY A 262 11.10 -7.89 -7.07
CA GLY A 262 11.88 -7.79 -8.30
C GLY A 262 11.06 -7.16 -9.42
N LEU A 263 11.55 -6.07 -10.00
CA LEU A 263 10.98 -5.40 -11.17
C LEU A 263 12.03 -5.32 -12.28
N ARG A 264 11.63 -5.66 -13.50
CA ARG A 264 12.53 -5.58 -14.65
C ARG A 264 12.84 -4.14 -15.03
N SER A 265 14.03 -3.92 -15.59
CA SER A 265 14.35 -2.65 -16.25
C SER A 265 13.24 -2.23 -17.23
N GLY A 266 12.88 -0.95 -17.22
CA GLY A 266 11.80 -0.39 -18.04
C GLY A 266 10.38 -0.55 -17.49
N THR A 267 10.15 -1.30 -16.41
CA THR A 267 8.81 -1.41 -15.78
C THR A 267 8.60 -0.46 -14.61
N TYR A 268 9.63 0.28 -14.23
CA TYR A 268 9.60 1.29 -13.17
C TYR A 268 10.28 2.57 -13.62
N SER A 269 10.01 3.66 -12.91
CA SER A 269 10.69 4.95 -13.06
C SER A 269 11.38 5.31 -11.75
N LYS A 270 12.51 5.99 -11.85
CA LYS A 270 13.31 6.47 -10.71
C LYS A 270 13.27 8.01 -10.68
N TYR A 271 12.97 8.56 -9.52
CA TYR A 271 12.92 9.99 -9.25
C TYR A 271 13.77 10.32 -8.01
N GLY A 272 14.15 11.58 -7.84
CA GLY A 272 14.91 12.06 -6.68
C GLY A 272 16.37 12.38 -6.98
N ALA A 273 16.97 13.24 -6.15
CA ALA A 273 18.31 13.76 -6.38
C ALA A 273 19.36 12.64 -6.20
N SER A 274 20.24 12.51 -7.18
CA SER A 274 21.55 11.88 -7.02
C SER A 274 22.30 12.58 -5.87
N ARG A 275 22.10 12.16 -4.62
CA ARG A 275 23.08 12.44 -3.56
C ARG A 275 24.31 11.60 -3.87
N ASN A 276 25.30 12.25 -4.47
CA ASN A 276 26.69 11.86 -4.69
C ASN A 276 27.00 10.35 -4.82
N GLN A 277 27.51 9.97 -5.99
CA GLN A 277 28.15 8.68 -6.32
C GLN A 277 29.39 8.31 -5.45
N ASN A 278 29.59 8.91 -4.27
CA ASN A 278 30.78 8.72 -3.44
C ASN A 278 30.84 7.36 -2.72
N TYR A 279 29.83 6.50 -2.85
CA TYR A 279 29.87 5.13 -2.29
C TYR A 279 30.33 4.06 -3.29
N ARG A 280 30.57 4.38 -4.57
CA ARG A 280 31.14 3.41 -5.53
C ARG A 280 32.59 3.02 -5.22
N HIS A 281 33.31 3.78 -4.39
CA HIS A 281 34.69 3.46 -4.01
C HIS A 281 34.80 2.53 -2.79
N LEU A 282 33.69 2.14 -2.13
CA LEU A 282 33.74 1.27 -0.95
C LEU A 282 33.54 -0.23 -1.27
N PHE A 283 33.32 -0.60 -2.53
CA PHE A 283 33.19 -2.00 -2.95
C PHE A 283 34.04 -2.34 -4.18
N GLY A 284 35.21 -1.69 -4.28
CA GLY A 284 36.30 -2.17 -5.12
C GLY A 284 37.32 -2.91 -4.27
N LYS A 285 37.07 -4.20 -4.01
CA LYS A 285 38.04 -5.28 -3.80
C LYS A 285 37.32 -6.61 -3.69
#